data_AF-A0A966E7P6-F1
#
_entry.id   AF-A0A966E7P6-F1
#
_cell.length_a   1.000
_cell.length_b   1.000
_cell.length_c   1.000
_cell.angle_alpha   90.00
_cell.angle_beta   90.00
_cell.angle_gamma   90.00
#
_symmetry.space_group_name_H-M   'P 1'
#
loop_
_entity.id
_entity.type
_entity.pdbx_description
1 polymer ?
#
loop_
_entity_poly.entity_id
_entity_poly.type
_entity_poly.pdbx_seq_one_letter_code
_entity_poly.pdbx_strand_id
1 'polypeptide(L)'
;MRKNIVASFTALLLGIVVVPIAAVAALSSEYVTQEASVTYDDLDIHSVAGARVLYARLRRASREVCDMDSAFSTHRLPDLADAKRCYSETLDNAVATFDSEELRTVHAG
;
A
#
# COMPACT_ATOMS: atom_id res chain seq x y z
N MET A 1 12.05 49.95 -10.10
CA MET A 1 11.77 50.93 -11.17
C MET A 1 12.34 50.41 -12.49
N ARG A 2 11.55 50.49 -13.55
CA ARG A 2 11.78 49.92 -14.89
C ARG A 2 13.03 50.49 -15.58
N LYS A 3 13.69 49.67 -16.40
CA LYS A 3 14.29 49.94 -17.74
C LYS A 3 15.24 48.77 -18.08
N ASN A 4 15.40 48.18 -19.26
CA ASN A 4 14.79 48.27 -20.58
C ASN A 4 15.32 47.07 -21.41
N ILE A 5 14.42 46.40 -22.11
CA ILE A 5 14.44 45.92 -23.50
C ILE A 5 15.78 46.04 -24.29
N VAL A 6 16.28 44.86 -24.66
CA VAL A 6 16.97 44.43 -25.91
C VAL A 6 18.33 45.01 -26.28
N ALA A 7 19.33 44.12 -26.34
CA ALA A 7 20.42 44.20 -27.32
C ALA A 7 20.46 42.89 -28.11
N SER A 8 20.04 42.98 -29.37
CA SER A 8 20.20 41.96 -30.40
C SER A 8 21.66 41.51 -30.53
N PHE A 9 21.89 40.21 -30.62
CA PHE A 9 23.06 39.66 -31.29
C PHE A 9 22.57 38.78 -32.45
N THR A 10 22.93 39.20 -33.65
CA THR A 10 22.57 38.58 -34.93
C THR A 10 23.35 37.30 -35.20
N ALA A 11 22.61 36.28 -35.62
CA ALA A 11 22.91 35.26 -36.62
C ALA A 11 24.06 34.24 -36.37
N LEU A 12 23.66 32.98 -36.15
CA LEU A 12 24.24 31.84 -36.87
C LEU A 12 23.20 30.73 -37.02
N LEU A 13 22.94 30.33 -38.26
CA LEU A 13 22.01 29.27 -38.67
C LEU A 13 22.57 27.89 -38.29
N LEU A 14 21.84 27.15 -37.45
CA LEU A 14 21.80 25.70 -37.45
C LEU A 14 20.43 25.29 -36.90
N GLY A 15 19.59 24.74 -37.77
CA GLY A 15 18.21 24.38 -37.48
C GLY A 15 18.12 23.36 -36.36
N ILE A 16 17.68 23.79 -35.19
CA ILE A 16 17.25 22.91 -34.11
C ILE A 16 15.78 22.63 -34.36
N VAL A 17 15.47 21.42 -34.83
CA VAL A 17 14.10 20.90 -34.84
C VAL A 17 13.69 20.72 -33.38
N VAL A 18 12.97 21.70 -32.84
CA VAL A 18 12.35 21.58 -31.52
C VAL A 18 11.17 20.63 -31.68
N VAL A 19 11.40 19.34 -31.45
CA VAL A 19 10.30 18.37 -31.34
C VAL A 19 9.54 18.72 -30.06
N PRO A 20 8.26 19.09 -30.11
CA PRO A 20 7.48 19.25 -28.90
C PRO A 20 7.38 17.86 -28.25
N ILE A 21 8.06 17.69 -27.12
CA ILE A 21 7.83 16.54 -26.25
C ILE A 21 6.40 16.72 -25.74
N ALA A 22 5.46 16.01 -26.35
CA ALA A 22 4.10 15.91 -25.83
C ALA A 22 4.24 15.35 -24.40
N ALA A 23 3.95 16.19 -23.41
CA ALA A 23 3.88 15.77 -22.02
C ALA A 23 2.80 14.70 -21.94
N VAL A 24 3.21 13.44 -21.84
CA VAL A 24 2.33 12.34 -21.52
C VAL A 24 1.87 12.61 -20.09
N ALA A 25 0.67 13.14 -19.93
CA ALA A 25 0.02 13.21 -18.64
C ALA A 25 -0.12 11.77 -18.15
N ALA A 26 0.74 11.36 -17.22
CA ALA A 26 0.59 10.10 -16.52
C ALA A 26 -0.77 10.15 -15.85
N LEU A 27 -1.72 9.36 -16.35
CA LEU A 27 -2.97 9.08 -15.64
C LEU A 27 -2.56 8.39 -14.34
N SER A 28 -2.46 9.15 -13.26
CA SER A 28 -2.35 8.61 -11.92
C SER A 28 -3.67 7.90 -11.64
N SER A 29 -3.74 6.61 -11.97
CA SER A 29 -4.77 5.74 -11.43
C SER A 29 -4.60 5.80 -9.92
N GLU A 30 -5.51 6.49 -9.24
CA GLU A 30 -5.54 6.59 -7.80
C GLU A 30 -5.89 5.19 -7.29
N TYR A 31 -4.85 4.38 -7.03
CA TYR A 31 -5.02 3.08 -6.40
C TYR A 31 -5.53 3.34 -4.99
N VAL A 32 -6.81 3.05 -4.76
CA VAL A 32 -7.37 3.07 -3.41
C VAL A 32 -6.72 1.93 -2.64
N THR A 33 -5.67 2.24 -1.88
CA THR A 33 -5.06 1.32 -0.94
C THR A 33 -5.94 1.25 0.31
N GLN A 34 -6.48 0.07 0.59
CA GLN A 34 -7.16 -0.17 1.87
C GLN A 34 -6.09 -0.38 2.94
N GLU A 35 -6.19 0.37 4.02
CA GLU A 35 -5.27 0.29 5.16
C GLU A 35 -6.06 0.16 6.46
N ALA A 36 -5.58 -0.67 7.37
CA ALA A 36 -6.18 -0.86 8.69
C ALA A 36 -5.12 -0.65 9.77
N SER A 37 -5.42 0.21 10.75
CA SER A 37 -4.54 0.47 11.90
C SER A 37 -4.89 -0.46 13.06
N VAL A 38 -3.88 -1.09 13.65
CA VAL A 38 -4.04 -1.99 14.81
C VAL A 38 -3.27 -1.43 15.99
N THR A 39 -3.98 -0.95 17.01
CA THR A 39 -3.38 -0.56 18.29
C THR A 39 -3.13 -1.78 19.16
N TYR A 40 -1.99 -1.80 19.86
CA TYR A 40 -1.58 -2.91 20.73
C TYR A 40 -0.83 -2.45 21.99
N ASP A 41 -0.79 -1.15 22.27
CA ASP A 41 -0.08 -0.58 23.43
C ASP A 41 -0.65 -1.06 24.78
N ASP A 42 -1.85 -1.63 24.77
CA ASP A 42 -2.52 -2.26 25.91
C ASP A 42 -2.08 -3.71 26.17
N LEU A 43 -1.23 -4.28 25.31
CA LEU A 43 -0.87 -5.69 25.33
C LEU A 43 0.61 -5.90 25.61
N ASP A 44 0.92 -6.88 26.45
CA ASP A 44 2.24 -7.49 26.47
C ASP A 44 2.33 -8.53 25.34
N ILE A 45 2.93 -8.11 24.22
CA ILE A 45 3.07 -8.94 23.01
C ILE A 45 4.10 -10.07 23.17
N HIS A 46 4.88 -10.07 24.27
CA HIS A 46 5.79 -11.15 24.64
C HIS A 46 5.14 -12.16 25.61
N SER A 47 3.89 -11.93 25.98
CA SER A 47 3.09 -12.92 26.69
C SER A 47 2.24 -13.73 25.70
N VAL A 48 2.04 -15.02 25.98
CA VAL A 48 1.14 -15.86 25.15
C VAL A 48 -0.28 -15.29 25.10
N ALA A 49 -0.75 -14.70 26.20
CA ALA A 49 -2.08 -14.09 26.24
C ALA A 49 -2.17 -12.85 25.35
N GLY A 50 -1.23 -11.91 25.47
CA GLY A 50 -1.21 -10.69 24.66
C GLY A 50 -0.97 -10.98 23.18
N ALA A 51 -0.06 -11.92 22.86
CA ALA A 51 0.17 -12.38 21.49
C ALA A 51 -1.09 -12.94 20.82
N ARG A 52 -1.92 -13.71 21.54
CA ARG A 52 -3.20 -14.21 21.03
C ARG A 52 -4.20 -13.09 20.75
N VAL A 53 -4.27 -12.09 21.63
CA VAL A 53 -5.15 -10.93 21.43
C VAL A 53 -4.69 -10.12 20.21
N LEU A 54 -3.39 -9.84 20.11
CA LEU A 54 -2.83 -9.14 18.96
C LEU A 54 -3.07 -9.91 17.66
N TYR A 55 -2.80 -11.22 17.64
CA TYR A 55 -3.06 -12.06 16.47
C TYR A 55 -4.53 -12.01 16.04
N ALA A 56 -5.47 -12.05 16.99
CA ALA A 56 -6.89 -11.92 16.68
C ALA A 56 -7.24 -10.55 16.07
N ARG A 57 -6.59 -9.47 16.52
CA ARG A 57 -6.74 -8.12 15.94
C ARG A 57 -6.16 -8.06 14.53
N LEU A 58 -4.94 -8.58 14.31
CA LEU A 58 -4.32 -8.65 12.99
C LEU A 58 -5.19 -9.44 12.01
N ARG A 59 -5.71 -10.61 12.40
CA ARG A 59 -6.64 -11.39 11.59
C ARG A 59 -7.89 -10.61 11.18
N ARG A 60 -8.41 -9.75 12.06
CA ARG A 60 -9.57 -8.92 11.73
C ARG A 60 -9.18 -7.84 10.73
N ALA A 61 -8.09 -7.12 10.98
CA ALA A 61 -7.58 -6.09 10.07
C ALA A 61 -7.25 -6.66 8.68
N SER A 62 -6.62 -7.83 8.58
CA SER A 62 -6.32 -8.48 7.30
C SER A 62 -7.60 -8.90 6.55
N ARG A 63 -8.68 -9.24 7.25
CA ARG A 63 -9.98 -9.51 6.58
C ARG A 63 -10.59 -8.26 5.98
N GLU A 64 -10.50 -7.15 6.71
CA GLU A 64 -11.02 -5.86 6.29
C GLU A 64 -10.28 -5.34 5.06
N VAL A 65 -8.94 -5.28 5.11
CA VAL A 65 -8.10 -4.83 3.99
C VAL A 65 -8.29 -5.66 2.73
N CYS A 66 -8.54 -6.96 2.88
CA CYS A 66 -8.72 -7.89 1.75
C CYS A 66 -10.19 -8.10 1.36
N ASP A 67 -11.11 -7.30 1.91
CA ASP A 67 -12.55 -7.32 1.63
C ASP A 67 -13.14 -8.74 1.59
N MET A 68 -12.75 -9.56 2.58
CA MET A 68 -13.11 -10.98 2.59
C MET A 68 -14.62 -11.20 2.60
N ASP A 69 -15.37 -10.35 3.31
CA ASP A 69 -16.83 -10.49 3.46
C ASP A 69 -17.56 -10.27 2.12
N SER A 70 -17.12 -9.29 1.32
CA SER A 70 -17.65 -9.09 -0.02
C SER A 70 -17.28 -10.24 -0.95
N ALA A 71 -16.03 -10.73 -0.88
CA ALA A 71 -15.59 -11.86 -1.69
C ALA A 71 -16.40 -13.14 -1.41
N PHE A 72 -16.82 -13.38 -0.16
CA PHE A 72 -17.74 -14.48 0.17
C PHE A 72 -19.15 -14.25 -0.38
N SER A 73 -19.63 -13.00 -0.37
CA SER A 73 -21.00 -12.65 -0.75
C SER A 73 -21.23 -12.68 -2.27
N THR A 74 -20.19 -12.44 -3.07
CA THR A 74 -20.29 -12.45 -4.55
C THR A 74 -20.41 -13.86 -5.13
N HIS A 75 -20.07 -14.91 -4.38
CA HIS A 75 -20.01 -16.31 -4.81
C HIS A 75 -19.15 -16.56 -6.08
N ARG A 76 -18.27 -15.63 -6.42
CA ARG A 76 -17.33 -15.78 -7.55
C ARG A 76 -16.05 -16.43 -7.06
N LEU A 77 -15.74 -17.61 -7.59
CA LEU A 77 -14.53 -18.36 -7.22
C LEU A 77 -13.22 -17.56 -7.38
N PRO A 78 -13.02 -16.76 -8.46
CA PRO A 78 -11.81 -15.95 -8.59
C PRO A 78 -11.67 -14.91 -7.48
N ASP A 79 -12.74 -14.16 -7.18
CA ASP A 79 -12.72 -13.11 -6.15
C ASP A 79 -12.42 -13.71 -4.77
N LEU A 80 -13.00 -14.88 -4.47
CA LEU A 80 -12.71 -15.62 -3.24
C LEU A 80 -11.25 -16.11 -3.17
N ALA A 81 -10.70 -16.58 -4.28
CA ALA A 81 -9.31 -17.03 -4.33
C ALA A 81 -8.33 -15.87 -4.12
N ASP A 82 -8.61 -14.72 -4.76
CA ASP A 82 -7.80 -13.51 -4.61
C ASP A 82 -7.88 -12.94 -3.19
N ALA A 83 -9.07 -12.85 -2.60
CA ALA A 83 -9.25 -12.38 -1.23
C ALA A 83 -8.56 -13.29 -0.21
N LYS A 84 -8.59 -14.62 -0.41
CA LYS A 84 -7.88 -15.58 0.45
C LYS A 84 -6.36 -15.41 0.37
N ARG A 85 -5.83 -15.24 -0.83
CA ARG A 85 -4.39 -15.01 -1.05
C ARG A 85 -3.96 -13.70 -0.39
N CYS A 86 -4.70 -12.62 -0.64
CA CYS A 86 -4.49 -11.33 0.02
C CYS A 86 -4.49 -11.48 1.55
N TYR A 87 -5.49 -12.17 2.11
CA TYR A 87 -5.61 -12.34 3.56
C TYR A 87 -4.40 -13.06 4.15
N SER A 88 -3.95 -14.15 3.52
CA SER A 88 -2.77 -14.90 4.00
C SER A 88 -1.52 -14.03 3.95
N GLU A 89 -1.22 -13.44 2.79
CA GLU A 89 -0.03 -12.61 2.61
C GLU A 89 -0.03 -11.41 3.57
N THR A 90 -1.18 -10.75 3.74
CA THR A 90 -1.32 -9.59 4.64
C THR A 90 -1.12 -10.00 6.09
N LEU A 91 -1.68 -11.13 6.52
CA LEU A 91 -1.53 -11.61 7.89
C LEU A 91 -0.08 -12.01 8.19
N ASP A 92 0.56 -12.74 7.27
CA ASP A 92 1.95 -13.18 7.40
C ASP A 92 2.88 -11.97 7.50
N ASN A 93 2.69 -10.98 6.63
CA ASN A 93 3.46 -9.72 6.64
C ASN A 93 3.21 -8.90 7.92
N ALA A 94 1.96 -8.84 8.38
CA ALA A 94 1.63 -8.13 9.60
C ALA A 94 2.31 -8.77 10.82
N VAL A 95 2.27 -10.11 10.93
CA VAL A 95 2.95 -10.84 12.01
C VAL A 95 4.47 -10.63 11.95
N ALA A 96 5.06 -10.65 10.76
CA ALA A 96 6.50 -10.44 10.55
C ALA A 96 7.00 -9.05 10.96
N THR A 97 6.09 -8.07 11.12
CA THR A 97 6.44 -6.71 11.56
C THR A 97 6.79 -6.65 13.05
N PHE A 98 6.36 -7.64 13.84
CA PHE A 98 6.57 -7.65 15.29
C PHE A 98 7.69 -8.61 15.68
N ASP A 99 8.59 -8.14 16.56
CA ASP A 99 9.62 -8.96 17.17
C ASP A 99 9.07 -9.71 18.39
N SER A 100 8.18 -10.69 18.16
CA SER A 100 7.58 -11.53 19.21
C SER A 100 7.65 -13.00 18.82
N GLU A 101 8.23 -13.83 19.68
CA GLU A 101 8.26 -15.29 19.49
C GLU A 101 6.88 -15.91 19.75
N GLU A 102 6.17 -15.39 20.74
CA GLU A 102 4.83 -15.83 21.10
C GLU A 102 3.85 -15.59 19.96
N LEU A 103 3.91 -14.43 19.30
CA LEU A 103 3.05 -14.11 18.17
C LEU A 103 3.33 -15.02 16.97
N ARG A 104 4.61 -15.26 16.64
CA ARG A 104 5.00 -16.19 15.58
C ARG A 104 4.55 -17.62 15.88
N THR A 105 4.65 -18.05 17.14
CA THR A 105 4.19 -19.38 17.59
C THR A 105 2.68 -19.51 17.47
N VAL A 106 1.92 -18.48 17.87
CA VAL A 106 0.45 -18.44 17.71
C VAL A 106 0.04 -18.46 16.24
N HIS A 107 0.81 -17.83 15.36
CA HIS A 107 0.53 -17.80 13.93
C HIS A 107 0.83 -19.13 13.23
N ALA A 108 1.89 -19.83 13.67
CA ALA A 108 2.30 -21.11 13.10
C ALA A 108 1.44 -22.32 13.54
N GLY A 109 0.66 -22.17 14.62
CA GLY A 109 -0.18 -23.22 15.21
C GLY A 109 -1.64 -23.20 14.73
#